data_AF-A0AAU6CGQ9-F1
#
_entry.id   AF-A0AAU6CGQ9-F1
#
_cell.length_a   1.000
_cell.length_b   1.000
_cell.length_c   1.000
_cell.angle_alpha   90.00
_cell.angle_beta   90.00
_cell.angle_gamma   90.00
#
_symmetry.space_group_name_H-M   'P 1'
#
loop_
_entity.id
_entity.type
_entity.pdbx_description
1 polymer ?
#
loop_
_entity_poly.entity_id
_entity_poly.type
_entity_poly.pdbx_seq_one_letter_code
_entity_poly.pdbx_strand_id
1 'polypeptide(L)'
;MGPAPKPNARRRNATVPMVELPATGWDGPLPAWPLLPDVVLSTRRDTAQRKADDLELSLQEPELSARQRAALTRKLDGAREEATILAAQITAQERVEAEVWTELWRLPQAQEWDRQRWVREVAQYVRWKARAEQGDLDAAREARQLGDRLGLTPLAMLRLRWRVAEDESAERPRKRRAATSGRRPDDPRATLHVVE
;
A
#
# COMPACT_ATOMS: atom_id res chain seq x y z
N MET A 1 51.08 -28.08 -15.05
CA MET A 1 49.93 -28.65 -14.33
C MET A 1 49.64 -27.78 -13.12
N GLY A 2 48.48 -27.12 -13.07
CA GLY A 2 48.10 -26.27 -11.93
C GLY A 2 47.63 -27.09 -10.72
N PRO A 3 47.61 -26.50 -9.52
CA PRO A 3 47.17 -27.18 -8.30
C PRO A 3 45.70 -27.60 -8.40
N ALA A 4 45.38 -28.78 -7.85
CA ALA A 4 44.04 -29.34 -7.86
C ALA A 4 43.03 -28.41 -7.13
N PRO A 5 41.82 -28.24 -7.66
CA PRO A 5 40.80 -27.40 -7.04
C PRO A 5 40.45 -27.93 -5.64
N LYS A 6 40.35 -27.00 -4.67
CA LYS A 6 40.07 -27.35 -3.27
C LYS A 6 38.66 -27.96 -3.15
N PRO A 7 38.49 -29.10 -2.46
CA PRO A 7 37.22 -29.83 -2.39
C PRO A 7 36.09 -29.03 -1.75
N ASN A 8 36.42 -28.07 -0.87
CA ASN A 8 35.45 -27.26 -0.12
C ASN A 8 35.46 -25.77 -0.54
N ALA A 9 35.82 -25.47 -1.80
CA ALA A 9 35.77 -24.09 -2.28
C ALA A 9 34.31 -23.59 -2.31
N ARG A 10 33.93 -22.70 -1.39
CA ARG A 10 32.66 -21.98 -1.45
C ARG A 10 32.55 -21.29 -2.80
N ARG A 11 31.48 -21.59 -3.56
CA ARG A 11 31.20 -20.87 -4.81
C ARG A 11 31.01 -19.39 -4.48
N ARG A 12 31.79 -18.52 -5.12
CA ARG A 12 31.72 -17.07 -4.93
C ARG A 12 30.36 -16.47 -5.32
N ASN A 13 29.64 -17.12 -6.24
CA ASN A 13 28.33 -16.71 -6.76
C ASN A 13 27.30 -17.83 -6.53
N ALA A 14 27.03 -18.18 -5.27
CA ALA A 14 25.95 -19.12 -4.98
C ALA A 14 24.60 -18.42 -5.17
N THR A 15 23.80 -18.87 -6.15
CA THR A 15 22.41 -18.42 -6.29
C THR A 15 21.63 -18.85 -5.05
N VAL A 16 21.10 -17.88 -4.32
CA VAL A 16 20.26 -18.15 -3.15
C VAL A 16 18.85 -18.48 -3.65
N PRO A 17 18.19 -19.54 -3.14
CA PRO A 17 16.82 -19.84 -3.49
C PRO A 17 15.90 -18.65 -3.22
N MET A 18 15.09 -18.28 -4.21
CA MET A 18 14.06 -17.25 -4.12
C MET A 18 12.67 -17.90 -4.22
N VAL A 19 11.69 -17.30 -3.55
CA VAL A 19 10.27 -17.62 -3.71
C VAL A 19 9.75 -16.83 -4.89
N GLU A 20 9.17 -17.53 -5.87
CA GLU A 20 8.54 -16.92 -7.03
C GLU A 20 7.07 -16.59 -6.72
N LEU A 21 6.71 -15.33 -6.90
CA LEU A 21 5.35 -14.80 -6.76
C LEU A 21 4.70 -14.66 -8.15
N PRO A 22 3.39 -14.88 -8.29
CA PRO A 22 2.69 -14.79 -9.56
C PRO A 22 2.69 -13.35 -10.09
N ALA A 23 3.04 -13.17 -11.38
CA ALA A 23 2.98 -11.87 -12.04
C ALA A 23 1.57 -11.25 -12.06
N THR A 24 0.55 -12.10 -12.20
CA THR A 24 -0.86 -11.69 -12.28
C THR A 24 -1.43 -11.13 -10.98
N GLY A 25 -0.68 -11.20 -9.88
CA GLY A 25 -1.17 -10.86 -8.55
C GLY A 25 -1.86 -12.03 -7.86
N TRP A 26 -2.53 -11.75 -6.74
CA TRP A 26 -3.29 -12.75 -5.97
C TRP A 26 -4.74 -12.83 -6.46
N ASP A 27 -5.22 -14.06 -6.64
CA ASP A 27 -6.54 -14.41 -7.17
C ASP A 27 -7.50 -14.94 -6.09
N GLY A 28 -7.06 -14.97 -4.84
CA GLY A 28 -7.87 -15.42 -3.70
C GLY A 28 -8.97 -14.43 -3.28
N PRO A 29 -9.89 -14.87 -2.40
CA PRO A 29 -10.99 -14.02 -1.94
C PRO A 29 -10.49 -12.97 -0.94
N LEU A 30 -10.74 -11.68 -1.20
CA LEU A 30 -10.38 -10.59 -0.30
C LEU A 30 -10.79 -10.91 1.15
N PRO A 31 -9.84 -10.98 2.11
CA PRO A 31 -10.18 -11.39 3.47
C PRO A 31 -11.02 -10.30 4.16
N ALA A 32 -11.88 -10.73 5.08
CA ALA A 32 -12.63 -9.80 5.92
C ALA A 32 -11.68 -8.95 6.77
N TRP A 33 -12.01 -7.67 6.94
CA TRP A 33 -11.22 -6.75 7.75
C TRP A 33 -11.14 -7.23 9.21
N PRO A 34 -9.93 -7.52 9.75
CA PRO A 34 -9.80 -8.23 11.03
C PRO A 34 -9.65 -7.31 12.25
N LEU A 35 -9.49 -6.00 12.05
CA LEU A 35 -9.23 -5.05 13.13
C LEU A 35 -10.54 -4.43 13.63
N LEU A 36 -10.59 -4.17 14.94
CA LEU A 36 -11.70 -3.44 15.55
C LEU A 36 -11.74 -1.99 15.07
N PRO A 37 -12.90 -1.31 15.13
CA PRO A 37 -12.98 0.13 14.87
C PRO A 37 -12.06 0.94 15.79
N ASP A 38 -11.75 2.18 15.41
CA ASP A 38 -11.03 3.11 16.28
C ASP A 38 -11.97 3.62 17.39
N VAL A 39 -12.00 2.89 18.50
CA VAL A 39 -12.86 3.19 19.65
C VAL A 39 -12.54 4.55 20.25
N VAL A 40 -11.27 4.98 20.22
CA VAL A 40 -10.87 6.27 20.80
C VAL A 40 -11.40 7.41 19.95
N LEU A 41 -11.21 7.35 18.63
CA LEU A 41 -11.65 8.40 17.73
C LEU A 41 -13.19 8.53 17.70
N SER A 42 -13.89 7.39 17.64
CA SER A 42 -15.36 7.35 17.72
C SER A 42 -15.88 7.89 19.06
N THR A 43 -15.28 7.49 20.20
CA THR A 43 -15.69 7.99 21.52
C THR A 43 -15.48 9.50 21.67
N ARG A 44 -14.39 10.04 21.11
CA ARG A 44 -14.15 11.49 21.09
C ARG A 44 -15.22 12.22 20.28
N ARG A 45 -15.55 11.71 19.08
CA ARG A 45 -16.63 12.25 18.24
C ARG A 45 -17.95 12.26 19.00
N ASP A 46 -18.31 11.14 19.62
CA ASP A 46 -19.56 11.00 20.37
C ASP A 46 -19.61 11.94 21.58
N THR A 47 -18.48 12.13 22.26
CA THR A 47 -18.38 13.05 23.41
C THR A 47 -18.54 14.51 22.96
N ALA A 48 -17.91 14.90 21.85
CA ALA A 48 -18.07 16.24 21.27
C ALA A 48 -19.53 16.49 20.84
N GLN A 49 -20.18 15.49 20.25
CA GLN A 49 -21.59 15.56 19.88
C GLN A 49 -22.49 15.74 21.10
N ARG A 50 -22.35 14.90 22.13
CA ARG A 50 -23.15 15.03 23.37
C ARG A 50 -22.99 16.40 24.00
N LYS A 51 -21.75 16.92 24.04
CA LYS A 51 -21.47 18.27 24.54
C LYS A 51 -22.17 19.35 23.71
N ALA A 52 -22.24 19.19 22.39
CA ALA A 52 -23.00 20.10 21.53
C ALA A 52 -24.50 20.05 21.85
N ASP A 53 -25.07 18.86 21.99
CA ASP A 53 -26.49 18.67 22.30
C ASP A 53 -26.85 19.29 23.67
N ASP A 54 -26.01 19.08 24.69
CA ASP A 54 -26.18 19.67 26.02
C ASP A 54 -26.12 21.21 25.99
N LEU A 55 -25.19 21.79 25.22
CA LEU A 55 -25.07 23.24 25.07
C LEU A 55 -26.24 23.86 24.29
N GLU A 56 -26.78 23.12 23.31
CA GLU A 56 -27.98 23.51 22.58
C GLU A 56 -29.20 23.53 23.50
N LEU A 57 -29.34 22.53 24.39
CA LEU A 57 -30.35 22.54 25.43
C LEU A 57 -30.18 23.73 26.39
N SER A 58 -28.96 23.99 26.87
CA SER A 58 -28.70 25.15 27.73
C SER A 58 -29.09 26.48 27.06
N LEU A 59 -28.90 26.62 25.74
CA LEU A 59 -29.30 27.83 25.01
C LEU A 59 -30.82 28.06 24.95
N GLN A 60 -31.63 27.02 25.22
CA GLN A 60 -33.09 27.11 25.29
C GLN A 60 -33.58 27.68 26.63
N GLU A 61 -32.71 27.86 27.62
CA GLU A 61 -33.08 28.46 28.90
C GLU A 61 -33.63 29.89 28.68
N PRO A 62 -34.85 30.20 29.18
CA PRO A 62 -35.56 31.44 28.85
C PRO A 62 -34.90 32.69 29.45
N GLU A 63 -34.25 32.56 30.61
CA GLU A 63 -33.73 33.69 31.39
C GLU A 63 -32.21 33.94 31.20
N LEU A 64 -31.65 33.51 30.07
CA LEU A 64 -30.24 33.76 29.77
C LEU A 64 -29.99 35.22 29.40
N SER A 65 -29.07 35.87 30.11
CA SER A 65 -28.54 37.16 29.68
C SER A 65 -27.88 37.06 28.30
N ALA A 66 -27.85 38.17 27.56
CA ALA A 66 -27.19 38.24 26.24
C ALA A 66 -25.72 37.77 26.30
N ARG A 67 -25.02 38.09 27.39
CA ARG A 67 -23.63 37.67 27.61
C ARG A 67 -23.52 36.15 27.80
N GLN A 68 -24.40 35.55 28.61
CA GLN A 68 -24.42 34.10 28.81
C GLN A 68 -24.76 33.37 27.51
N ARG A 69 -25.79 33.83 26.78
CA ARG A 69 -26.17 33.30 25.47
C ARG A 69 -25.01 33.31 24.49
N ALA A 70 -24.34 34.46 24.32
CA ALA A 70 -23.18 34.57 23.43
C ALA A 70 -22.02 33.66 23.85
N ALA A 71 -21.81 33.44 25.15
CA ALA A 71 -20.79 32.53 25.64
C ALA A 71 -21.14 31.05 25.36
N LEU A 72 -22.40 30.65 25.54
CA LEU A 72 -22.87 29.30 25.22
C LEU A 72 -22.83 29.02 23.72
N THR A 73 -23.26 29.98 22.88
CA THR A 73 -23.17 29.86 21.41
C THR A 73 -21.73 29.58 20.96
N ARG A 74 -20.74 30.36 21.43
CA ARG A 74 -19.34 30.10 21.08
C ARG A 74 -18.85 28.70 21.50
N LYS A 75 -19.29 28.20 22.65
CA LYS A 75 -18.95 26.85 23.10
C LYS A 75 -19.62 25.79 22.24
N LEU A 76 -20.88 26.01 21.86
CA LEU A 76 -21.63 25.12 21.00
C LEU A 76 -20.97 25.01 19.63
N ASP A 77 -20.63 26.16 19.04
CA ASP A 77 -19.94 26.21 17.75
C ASP A 77 -18.63 25.42 17.79
N GLY A 78 -17.82 25.62 18.84
CA GLY A 78 -16.58 24.85 19.02
C GLY A 78 -16.81 23.34 19.20
N ALA A 79 -17.84 22.92 19.95
CA ALA A 79 -18.16 21.50 20.13
C ALA A 79 -18.68 20.86 18.83
N ARG A 80 -19.48 21.59 18.04
CA ARG A 80 -19.98 21.16 16.73
C ARG A 80 -18.86 21.05 15.71
N GLU A 81 -17.96 22.02 15.68
CA GLU A 81 -16.76 22.00 14.83
C GLU A 81 -15.90 20.77 15.17
N GLU A 82 -15.62 20.54 16.45
CA GLU A 82 -14.86 19.37 16.91
C GLU A 82 -15.52 18.05 16.48
N ALA A 83 -16.84 17.89 16.72
CA ALA A 83 -17.58 16.70 16.30
C ALA A 83 -17.56 16.48 14.78
N THR A 84 -17.66 17.57 14.00
CA THR A 84 -17.62 17.53 12.53
C THR A 84 -16.26 17.10 12.01
N ILE A 85 -15.18 17.67 12.56
CA ILE A 85 -13.81 17.31 12.19
C ILE A 85 -13.55 15.83 12.50
N LEU A 86 -13.93 15.36 13.68
CA LEU A 86 -13.73 13.97 14.08
C LEU A 86 -14.54 13.00 13.21
N ALA A 87 -15.79 13.36 12.86
CA ALA A 87 -16.60 12.57 11.93
C ALA A 87 -15.97 12.49 10.52
N ALA A 88 -15.44 13.60 10.02
CA ALA A 88 -14.73 13.65 8.75
C ALA A 88 -13.44 12.80 8.78
N GLN A 89 -12.68 12.85 9.89
CA GLN A 89 -11.48 12.02 10.08
C GLN A 89 -11.81 10.52 10.09
N ILE A 90 -12.85 10.09 10.81
CA ILE A 90 -13.29 8.68 10.82
C ILE A 90 -13.63 8.23 9.41
N THR A 91 -14.49 9.00 8.72
CA THR A 91 -14.95 8.68 7.36
C THR A 91 -13.77 8.59 6.38
N ALA A 92 -12.85 9.55 6.45
CA ALA A 92 -11.66 9.54 5.61
C ALA A 92 -10.74 8.35 5.90
N GLN A 93 -10.57 7.99 7.18
CA GLN A 93 -9.74 6.86 7.58
C GLN A 93 -10.33 5.53 7.08
N GLU A 94 -11.63 5.30 7.27
CA GLU A 94 -12.32 4.08 6.82
C GLU A 94 -12.27 3.91 5.30
N ARG A 95 -12.42 5.02 4.55
CA ARG A 95 -12.31 5.03 3.09
C ARG A 95 -10.90 4.60 2.64
N VAL A 96 -9.87 5.23 3.18
CA VAL A 96 -8.47 4.90 2.83
C VAL A 96 -8.13 3.47 3.26
N GLU A 97 -8.62 3.03 4.43
CA GLU A 97 -8.45 1.65 4.88
C GLU A 97 -9.02 0.65 3.86
N ALA A 98 -10.25 0.86 3.39
CA ALA A 98 -10.91 -0.03 2.42
C ALA A 98 -10.20 -0.05 1.04
N GLU A 99 -9.78 1.13 0.55
CA GLU A 99 -9.06 1.28 -0.71
C GLU A 99 -7.71 0.55 -0.65
N VAL A 100 -6.86 0.89 0.32
CA VAL A 100 -5.52 0.31 0.47
C VAL A 100 -5.61 -1.19 0.77
N TRP A 101 -6.58 -1.63 1.58
CA TRP A 101 -6.81 -3.06 1.83
C TRP A 101 -7.06 -3.83 0.54
N THR A 102 -7.97 -3.32 -0.31
CA THR A 102 -8.30 -3.94 -1.59
C THR A 102 -7.12 -3.95 -2.55
N GLU A 103 -6.36 -2.85 -2.61
CA GLU A 103 -5.19 -2.75 -3.49
C GLU A 103 -4.07 -3.71 -3.07
N LEU A 104 -3.76 -3.78 -1.78
CA LEU A 104 -2.69 -4.66 -1.28
C LEU A 104 -2.98 -6.12 -1.58
N TRP A 105 -4.21 -6.58 -1.36
CA TRP A 105 -4.57 -7.97 -1.63
C TRP A 105 -4.59 -8.31 -3.12
N ARG A 106 -4.47 -7.36 -4.05
CA ARG A 106 -4.26 -7.67 -5.47
C ARG A 106 -2.79 -7.90 -5.82
N LEU A 107 -1.86 -7.52 -4.95
CA LEU A 107 -0.43 -7.62 -5.23
C LEU A 107 0.05 -9.09 -5.21
N PRO A 108 1.11 -9.43 -5.96
CA PRO A 108 1.73 -10.77 -5.91
C PRO A 108 2.10 -11.23 -4.50
N GLN A 109 2.55 -10.28 -3.66
CA GLN A 109 2.95 -10.52 -2.27
C GLN A 109 1.81 -11.09 -1.41
N ALA A 110 0.55 -10.84 -1.78
CA ALA A 110 -0.61 -11.29 -1.02
C ALA A 110 -0.74 -12.82 -0.98
N GLN A 111 -0.19 -13.54 -1.97
CA GLN A 111 -0.10 -15.00 -1.91
C GLN A 111 0.73 -15.47 -0.71
N GLU A 112 1.86 -14.81 -0.46
CA GLU A 112 2.72 -15.14 0.69
C GLU A 112 2.12 -14.66 2.02
N TRP A 113 1.36 -13.56 2.01
CA TRP A 113 0.64 -13.13 3.21
C TRP A 113 -0.47 -14.11 3.59
N ASP A 114 -1.25 -14.62 2.64
CA ASP A 114 -2.27 -15.66 2.91
C ASP A 114 -1.63 -16.96 3.39
N ARG A 115 -0.59 -17.44 2.69
CA ARG A 115 0.14 -18.66 3.05
C ARG A 115 0.68 -18.61 4.48
N GLN A 116 1.14 -17.44 4.92
CA GLN A 116 1.69 -17.22 6.26
C GLN A 116 0.67 -16.70 7.28
N ARG A 117 -0.60 -16.51 6.89
CA ARG A 117 -1.68 -15.99 7.73
C ARG A 117 -1.46 -14.57 8.26
N TRP A 118 -0.78 -13.72 7.50
CA TRP A 118 -0.42 -12.34 7.89
C TRP A 118 -1.56 -11.32 7.72
N VAL A 119 -2.81 -11.76 7.77
CA VAL A 119 -4.00 -10.92 7.50
C VAL A 119 -4.06 -9.73 8.45
N ARG A 120 -3.73 -9.94 9.73
CA ARG A 120 -3.75 -8.87 10.74
C ARG A 120 -2.58 -7.90 10.59
N GLU A 121 -1.41 -8.37 10.16
CA GLU A 121 -0.20 -7.58 9.94
C GLU A 121 -0.40 -6.63 8.75
N VAL A 122 -0.99 -7.13 7.66
CA VAL A 122 -1.40 -6.31 6.52
C VAL A 122 -2.43 -5.27 6.96
N ALA A 123 -3.44 -5.67 7.75
CA ALA A 123 -4.47 -4.73 8.21
C ALA A 123 -3.89 -3.66 9.14
N GLN A 124 -2.89 -4.01 9.97
CA GLN A 124 -2.19 -3.07 10.82
C GLN A 124 -1.38 -2.06 10.00
N TYR A 125 -0.72 -2.51 8.92
CA TYR A 125 -0.08 -1.61 7.97
C TYR A 125 -1.09 -0.64 7.36
N VAL A 126 -2.24 -1.13 6.90
CA VAL A 126 -3.31 -0.31 6.31
C VAL A 126 -3.80 0.76 7.29
N ARG A 127 -4.07 0.40 8.56
CA ARG A 127 -4.47 1.33 9.62
C ARG A 127 -3.45 2.46 9.80
N TRP A 128 -2.16 2.11 9.86
CA TRP A 128 -1.09 3.10 10.02
C TRP A 128 -0.93 3.96 8.77
N LYS A 129 -1.07 3.38 7.59
CA LYS A 129 -1.02 4.10 6.32
C LYS A 129 -2.15 5.13 6.21
N ALA A 130 -3.38 4.76 6.59
CA ALA A 130 -4.53 5.66 6.59
C ALA A 130 -4.33 6.85 7.54
N ARG A 131 -3.83 6.62 8.75
CA ARG A 131 -3.48 7.69 9.70
C ARG A 131 -2.35 8.59 9.20
N ALA A 132 -1.34 8.00 8.55
CA ALA A 132 -0.23 8.75 7.97
C ALA A 132 -0.70 9.73 6.89
N GLU A 133 -1.68 9.34 6.07
CA GLU A 133 -2.26 10.22 5.04
C GLU A 133 -3.07 11.38 5.64
N GLN A 134 -3.51 11.26 6.89
CA GLN A 134 -4.12 12.37 7.65
C GLN A 134 -3.09 13.30 8.31
N GLY A 135 -1.80 13.07 8.10
CA GLY A 135 -0.71 13.91 8.59
C GLY A 135 -0.06 13.43 9.91
N ASP A 136 -0.41 12.25 10.41
CA ASP A 136 0.25 11.65 11.58
C ASP A 136 1.65 11.12 11.20
N LEU A 137 2.69 11.84 11.62
CA LEU A 137 4.09 11.52 11.30
C LEU A 137 4.59 10.25 12.01
N ASP A 138 4.07 9.94 13.20
CA ASP A 138 4.43 8.71 13.92
C ASP A 138 3.78 7.51 13.25
N ALA A 139 2.52 7.64 12.82
CA ALA A 139 1.87 6.65 11.98
C ALA A 139 2.63 6.43 10.65
N ALA A 140 3.14 7.49 10.03
CA ALA A 140 3.94 7.38 8.81
C ALA A 140 5.24 6.58 9.01
N ARG A 141 5.86 6.72 10.19
CA ARG A 141 7.04 5.93 10.57
C ARG A 141 6.70 4.45 10.74
N GLU A 142 5.61 4.13 11.44
CA GLU A 142 5.17 2.74 11.64
C GLU A 142 4.73 2.08 10.33
N ALA A 143 4.00 2.80 9.48
CA ALA A 143 3.61 2.33 8.15
C ALA A 143 4.85 1.96 7.32
N ARG A 144 5.92 2.77 7.34
CA ARG A 144 7.17 2.47 6.63
C ARG A 144 7.82 1.17 7.12
N GLN A 145 7.94 1.00 8.44
CA GLN A 145 8.54 -0.21 9.03
C GLN A 145 7.74 -1.47 8.71
N LEU A 146 6.41 -1.40 8.78
CA LEU A 146 5.55 -2.53 8.41
C LEU A 146 5.59 -2.81 6.91
N GLY A 147 5.65 -1.77 6.06
CA GLY A 147 5.80 -1.96 4.62
C GLY A 147 7.07 -2.73 4.25
N ASP A 148 8.17 -2.48 4.97
CA ASP A 148 9.39 -3.28 4.83
C ASP A 148 9.25 -4.72 5.34
N ARG A 149 8.44 -4.98 6.38
CA ARG A 149 8.16 -6.36 6.82
C ARG A 149 7.27 -7.12 5.84
N LEU A 150 6.38 -6.42 5.15
CA LEU A 150 5.41 -6.99 4.21
C LEU A 150 5.97 -7.19 2.79
N GLY A 151 7.21 -6.77 2.51
CA GLY A 151 7.78 -6.91 1.16
C GLY A 151 7.24 -5.89 0.16
N LEU A 152 6.79 -4.72 0.62
CA LEU A 152 6.25 -3.66 -0.24
C LEU A 152 7.33 -2.80 -0.90
N THR A 153 8.60 -2.94 -0.50
CA THR A 153 9.75 -2.25 -1.10
C THR A 153 10.67 -3.25 -1.82
N PRO A 154 11.38 -2.85 -2.89
CA PRO A 154 12.32 -3.74 -3.57
C PRO A 154 13.39 -4.35 -2.66
N LEU A 155 13.87 -3.55 -1.69
CA LEU A 155 14.84 -4.01 -0.70
C LEU A 155 14.23 -5.05 0.27
N ALA A 156 12.98 -4.84 0.68
CA ALA A 156 12.25 -5.81 1.49
C ALA A 156 12.00 -7.12 0.73
N MET A 157 11.59 -7.05 -0.53
CA MET A 157 11.45 -8.23 -1.38
C MET A 157 12.76 -9.01 -1.48
N LEU A 158 13.89 -8.33 -1.69
CA LEU A 158 15.20 -8.98 -1.72
C LEU A 158 15.53 -9.68 -0.38
N ARG A 159 15.22 -9.03 0.75
CA ARG A 159 15.46 -9.59 2.09
C ARG A 159 14.58 -10.81 2.39
N LEU A 160 13.32 -10.77 1.98
CA LEU A 160 12.38 -11.89 2.05
C LEU A 160 12.66 -12.97 1.00
N ARG A 161 13.56 -12.67 0.05
CA ARG A 161 13.90 -13.49 -1.11
C ARG A 161 12.70 -13.77 -2.00
N TRP A 162 11.81 -12.79 -2.10
CA TRP A 162 10.66 -12.82 -2.99
C TRP A 162 11.03 -12.21 -4.33
N ARG A 163 10.56 -12.82 -5.41
CA ARG A 163 10.68 -12.30 -6.78
C ARG A 163 9.36 -12.51 -7.49
N VAL A 164 8.85 -11.50 -8.17
CA VAL A 164 7.70 -11.66 -9.07
C VAL A 164 8.18 -12.36 -10.35
N ALA A 165 7.49 -13.42 -10.75
CA ALA A 165 7.78 -14.14 -11.98
C ALA A 165 7.65 -13.22 -13.20
N GLU A 166 8.42 -13.48 -14.25
CA GLU A 166 8.25 -12.78 -15.52
C GLU A 166 6.98 -13.30 -16.20
N ASP A 167 6.09 -12.39 -16.60
CA ASP A 167 4.85 -12.77 -17.27
C ASP A 167 5.17 -13.13 -18.73
N GLU A 168 5.36 -14.41 -19.04
CA GLU A 168 5.54 -14.89 -20.42
C GLU A 168 4.35 -14.52 -21.34
N SER A 169 3.25 -14.04 -20.75
CA SER A 169 2.00 -13.61 -21.37
C SER A 169 2.05 -12.19 -21.98
N ALA A 170 2.94 -11.31 -21.50
CA ALA A 170 2.96 -9.90 -21.92
C ALA A 170 3.68 -9.68 -23.27
N GLU A 171 4.42 -10.68 -23.75
CA GLU A 171 5.30 -10.55 -24.91
C GLU A 171 5.28 -11.79 -25.80
N ARG A 172 4.11 -12.07 -26.39
CA ARG A 172 4.11 -12.47 -27.81
C ARG A 172 3.91 -11.21 -28.64
N PRO A 173 4.99 -10.56 -29.12
CA PRO A 173 4.84 -9.65 -30.25
C PRO A 173 4.08 -10.42 -31.32
N ARG A 174 2.91 -9.91 -31.72
CA ARG A 174 2.24 -10.40 -32.93
C ARG A 174 3.31 -10.43 -34.00
N LYS A 175 3.74 -11.62 -34.41
CA LYS A 175 4.63 -11.79 -35.55
C LYS A 175 3.94 -11.06 -36.70
N ARG A 176 4.36 -9.83 -37.01
CA ARG A 176 4.11 -9.24 -38.31
C ARG A 176 4.64 -10.30 -39.25
N ARG A 177 3.74 -10.94 -39.99
CA ARG A 177 4.10 -11.83 -41.09
C ARG A 177 5.15 -11.06 -41.88
N ALA A 178 6.40 -11.50 -41.78
CA ALA A 178 7.45 -11.02 -42.65
C ALA A 178 6.96 -11.33 -44.06
N ALA A 179 6.64 -10.29 -44.82
CA ALA A 179 6.52 -10.43 -46.24
C ALA A 179 7.86 -10.98 -46.73
N THR A 180 7.82 -12.17 -47.31
CA THR A 180 8.93 -12.82 -47.98
C THR A 180 9.45 -11.89 -49.07
N SER A 181 10.47 -11.08 -48.77
CA SER A 181 11.28 -10.48 -49.81
C SER A 181 12.23 -11.56 -50.32
N GLY A 182 12.03 -11.91 -51.59
CA GLY A 182 12.74 -12.99 -52.25
C GLY A 182 14.25 -12.84 -52.18
N ARG A 183 14.90 -13.98 -51.99
CA ARG A 183 16.31 -14.21 -52.27
C ARG A 183 16.61 -13.80 -53.73
N ARG A 184 17.55 -12.88 -53.93
CA ARG A 184 18.25 -12.72 -55.21
C ARG A 184 19.72 -13.13 -55.00
N PRO A 185 20.24 -14.12 -55.74
CA PRO A 185 21.67 -14.47 -55.70
C PRO A 185 22.49 -13.49 -56.54
N ASP A 186 23.76 -13.32 -56.16
CA ASP A 186 24.82 -12.59 -56.85
C ASP A 186 24.69 -11.06 -56.96
N ASP A 187 25.34 -10.35 -56.01
CA ASP A 187 25.77 -8.97 -56.23
C ASP A 187 27.32 -8.89 -56.12
N PRO A 188 28.04 -8.71 -57.23
CA PRO A 188 29.51 -8.68 -57.28
C PRO A 188 30.14 -7.38 -56.76
N ARG A 189 29.41 -6.54 -56.01
CA ARG A 189 29.88 -5.24 -55.50
C ARG A 189 30.38 -5.26 -54.05
N ALA A 190 30.58 -6.44 -53.47
CA ALA A 190 31.12 -6.63 -52.12
C ALA A 190 32.63 -6.32 -51.97
N THR A 191 33.26 -5.63 -52.92
CA THR A 191 34.69 -5.29 -52.84
C THR A 191 34.93 -3.87 -53.29
N LEU A 192 35.07 -2.94 -52.34
CA LEU A 192 35.88 -1.73 -52.47
C LEU A 192 36.31 -1.28 -51.05
N HIS A 193 37.62 -1.29 -50.83
CA HIS A 193 38.33 -0.92 -49.62
C HIS A 193 38.30 0.61 -49.39
N VAL A 194 38.24 1.03 -48.12
CA VAL A 194 38.49 2.40 -47.69
C VAL A 194 40.00 2.63 -47.57
N VAL A 195 40.50 3.69 -48.20
CA VAL A 195 41.79 4.31 -47.93
C VAL A 195 41.53 5.80 -47.75
N GLU A 196 41.56 6.25 -46.50
CA GLU A 196 42.26 7.44 -45.98
C GLU A 196 42.19 7.45 -44.45
#